data_AF-A0A3E2TN49-F1
#
_entry.id   AF-A0A3E2TN49-F1
#
_cell.length_a   1.000
_cell.length_b   1.000
_cell.length_c   1.000
_cell.angle_alpha   90.00
_cell.angle_beta   90.00
_cell.angle_gamma   90.00
#
_symmetry.space_group_name_H-M   'P 1'
#
loop_
_entity.id
_entity.type
_entity.pdbx_description
1 polymer ?
#
loop_
_entity_poly.entity_id
_entity_poly.type
_entity_poly.pdbx_seq_one_letter_code
_entity_poly.pdbx_strand_id
1 'polypeptide(L)'
;MKKLEIVRILAAAILIGGVISIPLINNHTAYKVEKALCEIPLPEETELIESLSQAGKLTGNGNGMQYFGAILIRSELSLEELETYYSDYRSNEWEYLVEIQEGQSIEVIEHKALQFSEEIEDGGYYIVYSWGSGNSLLKELDMRGH
;
A
#
# COMPACT_ATOMS: atom_id res chain seq x y z
N MET A 1 25.00 18.86 -37.31
CA MET A 1 23.91 19.52 -36.57
C MET A 1 22.82 18.52 -36.18
N LYS A 2 22.13 17.87 -37.14
CA LYS A 2 21.06 16.87 -36.86
C LYS A 2 21.41 15.75 -35.86
N LYS A 3 22.62 15.18 -35.91
CA LYS A 3 23.04 14.10 -34.99
C LYS A 3 23.14 14.58 -33.53
N LEU A 4 23.63 15.79 -33.28
CA LEU A 4 23.74 16.35 -31.93
C LEU A 4 22.36 16.70 -31.36
N GLU A 5 21.45 17.19 -32.20
CA GLU A 5 20.05 17.44 -31.81
C GLU A 5 19.33 16.16 -31.42
N ILE A 6 19.49 15.08 -32.19
CA ILE A 6 18.92 13.77 -31.85
C ILE A 6 19.48 13.26 -30.51
N VAL A 7 20.80 13.36 -30.29
CA VAL A 7 21.43 12.96 -29.02
C VAL A 7 20.87 13.77 -27.85
N ARG A 8 20.66 15.08 -28.02
CA ARG A 8 20.07 15.93 -26.98
C ARG A 8 18.62 15.54 -26.68
N ILE A 9 17.82 15.27 -27.70
CA ILE A 9 16.43 14.82 -27.54
C ILE A 9 16.38 13.48 -26.80
N LEU A 10 17.23 12.53 -27.19
CA LEU A 10 17.31 11.23 -26.51
C LEU A 10 17.73 11.37 -25.05
N ALA A 11 18.75 12.19 -24.77
CA ALA A 11 19.19 12.42 -23.39
C ALA A 11 18.08 13.05 -22.53
N ALA A 12 17.34 14.03 -23.06
CA ALA A 12 16.20 14.64 -22.37
C ALA A 12 15.08 13.62 -22.13
N ALA A 13 14.76 12.78 -23.13
CA ALA A 13 13.74 11.75 -23.00
C ALA A 13 14.10 10.71 -21.92
N ILE A 14 15.37 10.32 -21.82
CA ILE A 14 15.85 9.40 -20.77
C ILE A 14 15.70 10.03 -19.38
N LEU A 15 16.08 11.30 -19.22
CA LEU A 15 15.94 12.01 -17.94
C LEU A 15 14.47 12.13 -17.51
N ILE A 16 13.61 12.57 -18.42
CA ILE A 16 12.16 12.70 -18.16
C ILE A 16 11.55 11.33 -17.86
N GLY A 17 11.88 10.32 -18.66
CA GLY A 17 11.41 8.95 -18.47
C GLY A 17 11.85 8.39 -17.11
N GLY A 18 13.10 8.65 -16.69
CA GLY A 18 13.61 8.28 -15.37
C GLY A 18 12.78 8.90 -14.25
N VAL A 19 12.57 10.22 -14.27
CA VAL A 19 11.79 10.94 -13.25
C VAL A 19 10.35 10.45 -13.16
N ILE A 20 9.70 10.17 -14.29
CA ILE A 20 8.33 9.65 -14.33
C ILE A 20 8.26 8.19 -13.86
N SER A 21 9.29 7.38 -14.16
CA SER A 21 9.30 5.96 -13.79
C SER A 21 9.41 5.71 -12.29
N ILE A 22 10.09 6.59 -11.55
CA ILE A 22 10.28 6.46 -10.10
C ILE A 22 8.94 6.33 -9.34
N PRO A 23 7.99 7.28 -9.45
CA PRO A 23 6.73 7.16 -8.73
C PRO A 23 5.88 5.98 -9.20
N LEU A 24 5.98 5.59 -10.49
CA LEU A 24 5.29 4.42 -11.02
C LEU A 24 5.82 3.12 -10.41
N ILE A 25 7.14 2.97 -10.30
CA ILE A 25 7.76 1.80 -9.66
C ILE A 25 7.40 1.76 -8.18
N ASN A 26 7.39 2.91 -7.50
CA ASN A 26 7.03 2.98 -6.10
C ASN A 26 5.55 2.61 -5.88
N ASN A 27 4.63 3.14 -6.68
CA ASN A 27 3.22 2.75 -6.61
C ASN A 27 3.04 1.27 -6.93
N HIS A 28 3.75 0.74 -7.92
CA HIS A 28 3.71 -0.68 -8.24
C HIS A 28 4.24 -1.55 -7.10
N THR A 29 5.20 -1.04 -6.31
CA THR A 29 5.69 -1.73 -5.10
C THR A 29 4.59 -1.81 -4.04
N ALA A 30 3.86 -0.71 -3.79
CA ALA A 30 2.71 -0.73 -2.88
C ALA A 30 1.59 -1.65 -3.40
N TYR A 31 1.32 -1.63 -4.70
CA TYR A 31 0.36 -2.53 -5.35
C TYR A 31 0.71 -4.01 -5.16
N LYS A 32 1.99 -4.38 -5.11
CA LYS A 32 2.38 -5.77 -4.81
C LYS A 32 2.04 -6.19 -3.38
N VAL A 33 2.07 -5.25 -2.43
CA VAL A 33 1.66 -5.50 -1.04
C VAL A 33 0.16 -5.78 -0.97
N GLU A 34 -0.64 -4.92 -1.60
CA GLU A 34 -2.09 -5.13 -1.76
C GLU A 34 -2.38 -6.48 -2.46
N LYS A 35 -1.70 -6.77 -3.56
CA LYS A 35 -1.91 -8.03 -4.29
C LYS A 35 -1.60 -9.26 -3.43
N ALA A 36 -0.56 -9.20 -2.60
CA ALA A 36 -0.24 -10.29 -1.68
C ALA A 36 -1.36 -10.50 -0.64
N LEU A 37 -1.97 -9.43 -0.13
CA LEU A 37 -3.14 -9.54 0.75
C LEU A 37 -4.33 -10.21 0.04
N CYS A 38 -4.62 -9.81 -1.20
CA CYS A 38 -5.72 -10.39 -1.99
C CYS A 38 -5.48 -11.84 -2.43
N GLU A 39 -4.24 -12.32 -2.42
CA GLU A 39 -3.89 -13.70 -2.78
C GLU A 39 -4.05 -14.68 -1.60
N ILE A 40 -4.12 -14.18 -0.36
CA ILE A 40 -4.39 -15.02 0.82
C ILE A 40 -5.84 -15.52 0.77
N PRO A 41 -6.09 -16.82 0.97
CA PRO A 41 -7.44 -17.33 1.10
C PRO A 41 -8.18 -16.58 2.21
N LEU A 42 -9.42 -16.16 1.96
CA LEU A 42 -10.23 -15.56 3.02
C LEU A 42 -10.62 -16.64 4.05
N PRO A 43 -10.70 -16.29 5.35
CA PRO A 43 -11.33 -17.16 6.33
C PRO A 43 -12.75 -17.54 5.92
N GLU A 44 -13.29 -18.59 6.52
CA GLU A 44 -14.72 -18.88 6.39
C GLU A 44 -15.55 -17.67 6.88
N GLU A 45 -16.76 -17.51 6.35
CA GLU A 45 -17.69 -16.44 6.75
C GLU A 45 -17.14 -15.01 6.53
N THR A 46 -16.15 -14.87 5.65
CA THR A 46 -15.49 -13.59 5.34
C THR A 46 -15.62 -13.23 3.87
N GLU A 47 -15.91 -11.96 3.59
CA GLU A 47 -16.03 -11.38 2.25
C GLU A 47 -15.00 -10.26 2.07
N LEU A 48 -14.30 -10.26 0.93
CA LEU A 48 -13.44 -9.14 0.52
C LEU A 48 -14.32 -8.07 -0.13
N ILE A 49 -14.28 -6.87 0.43
CA ILE A 49 -15.12 -5.74 0.01
C ILE A 49 -14.34 -4.80 -0.91
N GLU A 50 -13.16 -4.37 -0.48
CA GLU A 50 -12.34 -3.41 -1.20
C GLU A 50 -10.84 -3.71 -0.96
N SER A 51 -9.99 -3.32 -1.90
CA SER A 51 -8.53 -3.35 -1.73
C SER A 51 -7.93 -2.04 -2.22
N LEU A 52 -6.84 -1.62 -1.60
CA LEU A 52 -6.11 -0.44 -2.02
C LEU A 52 -4.63 -0.51 -1.67
N SER A 53 -3.85 0.33 -2.34
CA SER A 53 -2.43 0.50 -2.09
C SER A 53 -2.02 1.96 -2.20
N GLN A 54 -1.03 2.34 -1.40
CA GLN A 54 -0.47 3.70 -1.42
C GLN A 54 1.03 3.67 -1.20
N ALA A 55 1.76 4.44 -2.01
CA ALA A 55 3.17 4.76 -1.76
C ALA A 55 3.32 6.23 -1.37
N GLY A 56 4.07 6.52 -0.32
CA GLY A 56 4.39 7.88 0.12
C GLY A 56 4.91 7.93 1.54
N LYS A 57 4.99 9.13 2.10
CA LYS A 57 5.09 9.34 3.56
C LYS A 57 3.69 9.22 4.15
N LEU A 58 3.45 8.15 4.90
CA LEU A 58 2.13 7.71 5.36
C LEU A 58 2.01 7.74 6.88
N THR A 59 3.09 7.47 7.62
CA THR A 59 3.12 7.58 9.09
C THR A 59 4.23 8.54 9.55
N GLY A 60 4.11 9.08 10.76
CA GLY A 60 5.05 10.03 11.36
C GLY A 60 6.29 9.41 11.99
N ASN A 61 6.38 8.07 12.03
CA ASN A 61 7.45 7.34 12.73
C ASN A 61 8.72 7.09 11.91
N GLY A 62 8.89 7.74 10.75
CA GLY A 62 10.09 7.60 9.93
C GLY A 62 10.30 8.69 8.87
N ASN A 63 11.53 8.76 8.35
CA ASN A 63 11.84 9.47 7.11
C ASN A 63 11.76 8.48 5.93
N GLY A 64 11.06 8.85 4.86
CA GLY A 64 11.18 8.18 3.58
C GLY A 64 9.88 7.53 3.07
N MET A 65 10.02 6.99 1.86
CA MET A 65 8.95 6.32 1.13
C MET A 65 8.51 5.02 1.85
N GLN A 66 7.22 4.94 2.15
CA GLN A 66 6.53 3.77 2.69
C GLN A 66 5.60 3.18 1.61
N TYR A 67 5.35 1.89 1.72
CA TYR A 67 4.54 1.13 0.79
C TYR A 67 3.46 0.40 1.58
N PHE A 68 2.24 0.87 1.44
CA PHE A 68 1.10 0.35 2.17
C PHE A 68 0.18 -0.40 1.22
N GLY A 69 -0.31 -1.55 1.67
CA GLY A 69 -1.42 -2.26 1.06
C GLY A 69 -2.43 -2.61 2.13
N ALA A 70 -3.71 -2.53 1.79
CA ALA A 70 -4.81 -2.90 2.68
C ALA A 70 -5.96 -3.54 1.90
N ILE A 71 -6.69 -4.41 2.59
CA ILE A 71 -7.99 -4.92 2.19
C ILE A 71 -9.01 -4.59 3.28
N LEU A 72 -10.22 -4.26 2.85
CA LEU A 72 -11.40 -4.19 3.70
C LEU A 72 -12.13 -5.53 3.58
N ILE A 73 -12.33 -6.19 4.71
CA ILE A 73 -13.11 -7.42 4.78
C ILE A 73 -14.32 -7.23 5.69
N ARG A 74 -15.39 -7.96 5.37
CA ARG A 74 -16.54 -8.13 6.25
C ARG A 74 -16.55 -9.56 6.76
N SER A 75 -16.66 -9.77 8.07
CA SER A 75 -16.61 -11.09 8.69
C SER A 75 -17.50 -11.17 9.93
N GLU A 76 -18.09 -12.35 10.16
CA GLU A 76 -18.76 -12.67 11.43
C GLU A 76 -17.78 -13.15 12.51
N LEU A 77 -16.52 -13.40 12.13
CA LEU A 77 -15.45 -13.78 13.05
C LEU A 77 -15.05 -12.60 13.94
N SER A 78 -14.63 -12.92 15.16
CA SER A 78 -14.07 -11.93 16.06
C SER A 78 -12.70 -11.42 15.60
N LEU A 79 -12.28 -10.26 16.12
CA LEU A 79 -10.94 -9.71 15.84
C LEU A 79 -9.83 -10.72 16.18
N GLU A 80 -9.96 -11.43 17.32
CA GLU A 80 -8.95 -12.40 17.78
C GLU A 80 -8.85 -13.60 16.83
N GLU A 81 -9.97 -14.07 16.28
CA GLU A 81 -9.98 -15.16 15.29
C GLU A 81 -9.33 -14.74 13.98
N LEU A 82 -9.62 -13.52 13.51
CA LEU A 82 -9.01 -12.96 12.31
C LEU A 82 -7.50 -12.72 12.50
N GLU A 83 -7.10 -12.15 13.64
CA GLU A 83 -5.69 -11.96 13.98
C GLU A 83 -4.95 -13.29 14.02
N THR A 84 -5.55 -14.31 14.64
CA THR A 84 -4.98 -15.67 14.68
C THR A 84 -4.81 -16.22 13.27
N TYR A 85 -5.84 -16.12 12.43
CA TYR A 85 -5.81 -16.58 11.05
C TYR A 85 -4.71 -15.91 10.22
N TYR A 86 -4.62 -14.58 10.27
CA TYR A 86 -3.66 -13.81 9.49
C TYR A 86 -2.23 -13.91 10.04
N SER A 87 -2.06 -14.26 11.32
CA SER A 87 -0.74 -14.44 11.93
C SER A 87 0.08 -15.57 11.28
N ASP A 88 -0.56 -16.59 10.71
CA ASP A 88 0.11 -17.70 10.03
C ASP A 88 0.84 -17.27 8.75
N TYR A 89 0.44 -16.14 8.16
CA TYR A 89 1.06 -15.58 6.95
C TYR A 89 2.12 -14.52 7.26
N ARG A 90 2.23 -14.11 8.52
CA ARG A 90 3.08 -13.02 8.98
C ARG A 90 4.55 -13.42 8.98
N SER A 91 5.37 -12.74 8.18
CA SER A 91 6.84 -12.91 8.23
C SER A 91 7.52 -11.95 9.22
N ASN A 92 6.88 -10.84 9.56
CA ASN A 92 7.38 -9.82 10.49
C ASN A 92 6.21 -9.03 11.12
N GLU A 93 6.49 -8.21 12.13
CA GLU A 93 5.47 -7.45 12.88
C GLU A 93 4.67 -6.41 12.07
N TRP A 94 5.02 -6.16 10.80
CA TRP A 94 4.39 -5.16 9.95
C TRP A 94 3.53 -5.76 8.82
N GLU A 95 3.34 -7.07 8.83
CA GLU A 95 2.58 -7.81 7.81
C GLU A 95 1.31 -8.46 8.39
N TYR A 96 0.26 -8.48 7.58
CA TYR A 96 -1.06 -9.03 7.88
C TYR A 96 -1.58 -8.61 9.27
N LEU A 97 -1.54 -7.31 9.52
CA LEU A 97 -2.12 -6.69 10.71
C LEU A 97 -3.63 -6.57 10.51
N VAL A 98 -4.41 -6.88 11.55
CA VAL A 98 -5.87 -6.84 11.51
C VAL A 98 -6.35 -5.82 12.54
N GLU A 99 -7.22 -4.91 12.14
CA GLU A 99 -7.85 -3.95 13.04
C GLU A 99 -9.34 -3.83 12.73
N ILE A 100 -10.13 -3.45 13.73
CA ILE A 100 -11.54 -3.10 13.52
C ILE A 100 -11.59 -1.80 12.72
N GLN A 101 -12.45 -1.76 11.71
CA GLN A 101 -12.65 -0.58 10.88
C GLN A 101 -13.99 0.08 11.24
N GLU A 102 -13.96 1.23 11.93
CA GLU A 102 -15.14 1.95 12.44
C GLU A 102 -15.70 3.02 11.48
N GLY A 103 -15.12 3.15 10.28
CA GLY A 103 -15.52 4.14 9.28
C GLY A 103 -14.63 4.09 8.04
N GLN A 104 -14.82 5.00 7.09
CA GLN A 104 -14.09 4.94 5.81
C GLN A 104 -12.59 5.27 5.93
N SER A 105 -12.21 6.10 6.90
CA SER A 105 -10.83 6.57 7.08
C SER A 105 -9.92 5.48 7.64
N ILE A 106 -8.73 5.34 7.06
CA ILE A 106 -7.72 4.40 7.55
C ILE A 106 -6.85 5.11 8.60
N GLU A 107 -7.14 4.84 9.87
CA GLU A 107 -6.53 5.53 11.03
C GLU A 107 -5.02 5.28 11.20
N VAL A 108 -4.50 4.16 10.68
CA VAL A 108 -3.05 3.88 10.69
C VAL A 108 -2.25 4.82 9.77
N ILE A 109 -2.93 5.59 8.88
CA ILE A 109 -2.29 6.56 7.99
C ILE A 109 -2.42 7.97 8.58
N GLU A 110 -1.30 8.54 9.05
CA GLU A 110 -1.25 9.88 9.64
C GLU A 110 -1.10 10.99 8.57
N HIS A 111 -0.32 10.71 7.53
CA HIS A 111 0.07 11.67 6.51
C HIS A 111 -0.65 11.37 5.20
N LYS A 112 -1.78 12.09 5.00
CA LYS A 112 -2.80 11.98 3.93
C LYS A 112 -3.97 11.09 4.36
N ALA A 113 -5.18 11.64 4.25
CA ALA A 113 -6.40 10.87 4.40
C ALA A 113 -6.47 9.82 3.27
N LEU A 114 -6.24 8.56 3.62
CA LEU A 114 -6.55 7.41 2.80
C LEU A 114 -7.83 6.80 3.36
N GLN A 115 -8.77 6.49 2.47
CA GLN A 115 -10.08 6.00 2.87
C GLN A 115 -10.56 4.91 1.91
N PHE A 116 -11.35 3.99 2.45
CA PHE A 116 -12.18 3.09 1.66
C PHE A 116 -13.33 3.87 1.01
N SER A 117 -13.77 3.37 -0.12
CA SER A 117 -14.93 3.88 -0.86
C SER A 117 -16.23 3.30 -0.32
N GLU A 118 -16.19 2.08 0.22
CA GLU A 118 -17.36 1.43 0.82
C GLU A 118 -17.88 2.23 2.02
N GLU A 119 -19.20 2.37 2.14
CA GLU A 119 -19.83 2.94 3.32
C GLU A 119 -19.84 1.89 4.43
N ILE A 120 -19.07 2.15 5.49
CA ILE A 120 -18.91 1.21 6.59
C ILE A 120 -20.04 1.41 7.59
N GLU A 121 -20.93 0.42 7.63
CA GLU A 121 -22.04 0.32 8.57
C GLU A 121 -21.57 -0.26 9.92
N ASP A 122 -22.51 -0.36 10.87
CA ASP A 122 -22.20 -0.73 12.25
C ASP A 122 -21.82 -2.22 12.37
N GLY A 123 -20.53 -2.49 12.62
CA GLY A 123 -19.99 -3.81 12.97
C GLY A 123 -19.55 -4.69 11.80
N GLY A 124 -18.70 -5.67 12.10
CA GLY A 124 -18.28 -6.73 11.17
C GLY A 124 -17.25 -6.33 10.12
N TYR A 125 -16.80 -5.06 10.09
CA TYR A 125 -15.78 -4.58 9.17
C TYR A 125 -14.39 -4.57 9.81
N TYR A 126 -13.43 -5.08 9.07
CA TYR A 126 -12.03 -5.15 9.49
C TYR A 126 -11.12 -4.72 8.34
N ILE A 127 -10.05 -4.02 8.69
CA ILE A 127 -8.95 -3.77 7.79
C ILE A 127 -7.88 -4.83 8.03
N VAL A 128 -7.39 -5.43 6.94
CA VAL A 128 -6.16 -6.22 6.97
C VAL A 128 -5.11 -5.50 6.13
N TYR A 129 -3.98 -5.14 6.72
CA TYR A 129 -2.98 -4.33 6.05
C TYR A 129 -1.55 -4.81 6.27
N SER A 130 -0.64 -4.31 5.43
CA SER A 130 0.78 -4.64 5.48
C SER A 130 1.65 -3.50 5.00
N TRP A 131 2.88 -3.46 5.51
CA TRP A 131 3.92 -2.54 5.07
C TRP A 131 4.97 -3.26 4.25
N GLY A 132 5.10 -2.87 2.99
CA GLY A 132 6.08 -3.41 2.06
C GLY A 132 7.45 -2.76 2.19
N SER A 133 8.43 -3.43 1.58
CA SER A 133 9.77 -2.90 1.38
C SER A 133 10.04 -2.63 -0.10
N GLY A 134 10.51 -1.42 -0.41
CA GLY A 134 10.96 -1.04 -1.75
C GLY A 134 12.49 -0.95 -1.90
N ASN A 135 12.93 -0.60 -3.10
CA ASN A 135 14.35 -0.39 -3.42
C ASN A 135 14.87 0.91 -2.78
N SER A 136 15.97 0.84 -2.02
CA SER A 136 16.52 1.98 -1.28
C SER A 136 16.80 3.22 -2.13
N LEU A 137 17.33 3.06 -3.34
CA LEU A 137 17.63 4.18 -4.23
C LEU A 137 16.36 4.86 -4.75
N LEU A 138 15.33 4.08 -5.11
CA LEU A 138 14.06 4.63 -5.61
C LEU A 138 13.23 5.29 -4.51
N LYS A 139 13.39 4.87 -3.24
CA LYS A 139 12.77 5.50 -2.08
C LYS A 139 13.26 6.95 -1.90
N GLU A 140 14.56 7.19 -2.08
CA GLU A 140 15.16 8.50 -1.84
C GLU A 140 14.84 9.51 -2.94
N LEU A 141 14.75 9.04 -4.20
CA LEU A 141 14.54 9.91 -5.37
C LEU A 141 13.09 10.39 -5.55
N ASP A 142 12.13 9.79 -4.85
CA ASP A 142 10.73 10.17 -4.92
C ASP A 142 10.39 11.17 -3.80
N MET A 143 10.11 12.41 -4.18
CA MET A 143 9.78 13.47 -3.23
C MET A 143 8.55 13.18 -2.37
N ARG A 144 7.66 12.26 -2.77
CA ARG A 144 6.45 11.91 -2.00
C ARG A 144 6.76 11.19 -0.68
N GLY A 145 8.00 10.72 -0.50
CA GLY A 145 8.48 10.09 0.74
C GLY A 145 9.07 11.08 1.76
N HIS A 146 9.13 12.38 1.46
CA HIS A 146 9.73 13.41 2.30
C HIS A 146 8.68 14.38 2.83
#